data_AF-A0A1H4G2B3-F1
#
_entry.id   AF-A0A1H4G2B3-F1
#
_cell.length_a   1.000
_cell.length_b   1.000
_cell.length_c   1.000
_cell.angle_alpha   90.00
_cell.angle_beta   90.00
_cell.angle_gamma   90.00
#
_symmetry.space_group_name_H-M   'P 1'
#
loop_
_entity.id
_entity.type
_entity.pdbx_description
1 polymer ?
#
loop_
_entity_poly.entity_id
_entity_poly.type
_entity_poly.pdbx_seq_one_letter_code
_entity_poly.pdbx_strand_id
1 'polypeptide(L)'
;MTDLKIKELDTKYGRIFSRNALIIRDCSIQLTPMTVNIKTSLSLRGCIPSVKDAPDVCVEFYFSDVESVSIYKVDDFPYEKYTLSSFDEVEGEYKKNRKRVMLSTYDHVFDIIGNIELKYD
;
A
#
# COMPACT_ATOMS: atom_id res chain seq x y z
N MET A 1 -8.98 6.88 -23.00
CA MET A 1 -8.53 6.59 -21.63
C MET A 1 -7.20 5.89 -21.78
N THR A 2 -6.12 6.50 -21.31
CA THR A 2 -4.80 5.86 -21.26
C THR A 2 -4.90 4.72 -20.26
N ASP A 3 -4.57 3.50 -20.69
CA ASP A 3 -4.59 2.33 -19.81
C ASP A 3 -3.65 2.56 -18.63
N LEU A 4 -4.19 2.54 -17.41
CA LEU A 4 -3.39 2.53 -16.18
C LEU A 4 -2.61 1.22 -16.17
N LYS A 5 -1.29 1.31 -16.38
CA LYS A 5 -0.40 0.18 -16.18
C LYS A 5 -0.10 0.06 -14.70
N ILE A 6 -0.46 -1.09 -14.12
CA ILE A 6 -0.28 -1.36 -12.71
C ILE A 6 0.62 -2.58 -12.57
N LYS A 7 1.47 -2.52 -11.55
CA LYS A 7 2.39 -3.59 -11.19
C LYS A 7 2.28 -3.88 -9.70
N GLU A 8 2.12 -5.16 -9.37
CA GLU A 8 2.14 -5.63 -7.98
C GLU A 8 3.52 -5.43 -7.36
N LEU A 9 3.55 -5.00 -6.11
CA LEU A 9 4.77 -4.88 -5.32
C LEU A 9 4.86 -6.00 -4.29
N ASP A 10 6.08 -6.46 -4.04
CA ASP A 10 6.35 -7.50 -3.06
C ASP A 10 6.87 -6.89 -1.75
N THR A 11 6.51 -7.51 -0.64
CA THR A 11 7.18 -7.32 0.65
C THR A 11 8.24 -8.41 0.86
N LYS A 12 9.04 -8.34 1.93
CA LYS A 12 9.91 -9.46 2.32
C LYS A 12 9.14 -10.77 2.60
N TYR A 13 7.83 -10.68 2.83
CA TYR A 13 6.94 -11.81 3.07
C TYR A 13 6.19 -12.28 1.80
N GLY A 14 6.55 -11.72 0.64
CA GLY A 14 5.88 -11.97 -0.62
C GLY A 14 4.79 -10.96 -0.95
N ARG A 15 3.96 -11.32 -1.92
CA ARG A 15 2.91 -10.45 -2.46
C ARG A 15 1.68 -10.47 -1.58
N ILE A 16 1.07 -9.32 -1.33
CA ILE A 16 -0.16 -9.22 -0.52
C ILE A 16 -1.38 -9.39 -1.43
N PHE A 17 -1.91 -10.61 -1.53
CA PHE A 17 -2.99 -10.93 -2.48
C PHE A 17 -4.38 -10.69 -1.88
N SER A 18 -4.57 -10.98 -0.59
CA SER A 18 -5.89 -10.83 0.05
C SER A 18 -6.11 -9.41 0.56
N ARG A 19 -7.27 -8.82 0.21
CA ARG A 19 -7.76 -7.54 0.75
C ARG A 19 -7.80 -7.51 2.29
N ASN A 20 -8.04 -8.66 2.91
CA ASN A 20 -8.12 -8.79 4.38
C ASN A 20 -6.77 -9.07 5.04
N ALA A 21 -5.67 -9.07 4.28
CA ALA A 21 -4.35 -9.37 4.81
C ALA A 21 -3.79 -8.21 5.64
N LEU A 22 -4.15 -6.95 5.34
CA LEU A 22 -3.61 -5.76 5.99
C LEU A 22 -4.67 -5.08 6.87
N ILE A 23 -4.43 -5.08 8.18
CA ILE A 23 -5.24 -4.36 9.17
C ILE A 23 -4.44 -3.16 9.68
N ILE A 24 -5.00 -1.96 9.59
CA ILE A 24 -4.35 -0.74 10.09
C ILE A 24 -4.26 -0.82 11.62
N ARG A 25 -3.06 -0.62 12.16
CA ARG A 25 -2.80 -0.46 13.60
C ARG A 25 -2.65 1.00 14.00
N ASP A 26 -1.99 1.77 13.15
CA ASP A 26 -1.76 3.20 13.34
C ASP A 26 -1.59 3.88 11.99
N CYS A 27 -2.00 5.13 11.89
CA CYS A 27 -1.87 5.95 10.69
C CYS A 27 -1.64 7.40 11.10
N SER A 28 -0.58 7.99 10.58
CA SER A 28 -0.25 9.40 10.83
C SER A 28 0.11 10.12 9.55
N ILE A 29 -0.36 11.37 9.43
CA ILE A 29 0.01 12.27 8.35
C ILE A 29 0.62 13.52 8.97
N GLN A 30 1.89 13.78 8.66
CA GLN A 30 2.52 15.06 8.94
C GLN A 30 2.39 15.94 7.70
N LEU A 31 2.07 17.23 7.86
CA LEU A 31 1.82 18.12 6.72
C LEU A 31 3.05 18.94 6.28
N THR A 32 4.11 19.04 7.09
CA THR A 32 5.30 19.85 6.74
C THR A 32 6.61 19.29 7.34
N PRO A 33 7.53 18.74 6.53
CA PRO A 33 7.27 18.26 5.16
C PRO A 33 6.18 17.17 5.18
N MET A 34 5.47 16.99 4.07
CA MET A 34 4.38 16.03 4.04
C MET A 34 4.92 14.58 4.09
N THR A 35 4.52 13.84 5.11
CA THR A 35 4.83 12.41 5.27
C THR A 35 3.58 11.65 5.66
N VAL A 36 3.50 10.40 5.23
CA VAL A 36 2.40 9.49 5.58
C VAL A 36 3.04 8.23 6.14
N ASN A 37 2.63 7.84 7.35
CA ASN A 37 3.09 6.61 7.97
C ASN A 37 1.89 5.71 8.26
N ILE A 38 1.90 4.48 7.73
CA ILE A 38 0.81 3.51 7.88
C ILE A 38 1.41 2.25 8.49
N LYS A 39 1.09 1.96 9.75
CA LYS A 39 1.50 0.74 10.43
C LYS A 39 0.39 -0.28 10.36
N THR A 40 0.73 -1.50 10.00
CA THR A 40 -0.24 -2.56 9.73
C THR A 40 0.10 -3.87 10.44
N SER A 41 -0.93 -4.66 10.73
CA SER A 41 -0.85 -6.09 10.94
C SER A 41 -1.00 -6.76 9.58
N LEU A 42 0.00 -7.52 9.15
CA LEU A 42 -0.04 -8.31 7.92
C LEU A 42 -0.24 -9.80 8.25
N SER A 43 -1.35 -10.37 7.78
CA SER A 43 -1.60 -11.80 7.84
C SER A 43 -0.90 -12.53 6.70
N LEU A 44 0.12 -13.33 7.02
CA LEU A 44 0.93 -14.08 6.04
C LEU A 44 0.12 -15.14 5.28
N ARG A 45 -1.05 -15.52 5.79
CA ARG A 45 -2.00 -16.38 5.07
C ARG A 45 -2.56 -15.71 3.82
N GLY A 46 -2.67 -14.38 3.83
CA GLY A 46 -3.13 -13.56 2.72
C GLY A 46 -2.02 -13.20 1.71
N CYS A 47 -0.80 -13.69 1.92
CA CYS A 47 0.33 -13.48 1.01
C CYS A 47 0.49 -14.62 0.00
N ILE A 48 1.28 -14.36 -1.05
CA ILE A 48 1.81 -15.37 -1.97
C ILE A 48 3.36 -15.30 -1.89
N PRO A 49 4.05 -16.37 -1.44
CA PRO A 49 3.48 -17.64 -0.96
C PRO A 49 2.72 -17.48 0.36
N SER A 50 1.67 -18.29 0.54
CA SER A 50 0.84 -18.27 1.75
C SER A 50 1.50 -19.07 2.87
N VAL A 51 1.64 -18.47 4.06
CA VAL A 51 2.16 -19.13 5.26
C VAL A 51 1.02 -19.37 6.24
N LYS A 52 0.64 -20.64 6.41
CA LYS A 52 -0.39 -21.05 7.37
C LYS A 52 0.16 -21.03 8.79
N ASP A 53 -0.74 -20.76 9.74
CA ASP A 53 -0.47 -20.78 11.19
C ASP A 53 0.67 -19.88 11.69
N ALA A 54 1.19 -18.99 10.85
CA ALA A 54 2.11 -17.94 11.27
C ALA A 54 1.36 -16.81 11.99
N PRO A 55 1.96 -16.19 13.02
CA PRO A 55 1.42 -14.98 13.61
C PRO A 55 1.44 -13.84 12.58
N ASP A 56 0.53 -12.90 12.75
CA ASP A 56 0.56 -11.65 11.98
C ASP A 56 1.85 -10.88 12.28
N VAL A 57 2.42 -10.26 11.25
CA VAL A 57 3.65 -9.48 11.34
C VAL A 57 3.35 -7.99 11.22
N CYS A 58 4.21 -7.15 11.79
CA CYS A 58 4.11 -5.70 11.62
C CYS A 58 4.79 -5.27 10.32
N VAL A 59 4.09 -4.48 9.50
CA VAL A 59 4.69 -3.81 8.34
C VAL A 59 4.33 -2.34 8.39
N GLU A 60 5.35 -1.49 8.37
CA GLU A 60 5.22 -0.04 8.29
C GLU A 60 5.49 0.42 6.86
N PHE A 61 4.50 1.10 6.27
CA PHE A 61 4.61 1.76 4.98
C PHE A 61 4.85 3.24 5.23
N TYR A 62 6.11 3.66 5.10
CA TYR A 62 6.52 5.04 5.32
C TYR A 62 6.67 5.75 3.99
N PHE A 63 5.96 6.86 3.83
CA PHE A 63 6.00 7.71 2.66
C PHE A 63 6.61 9.07 3.00
N SER A 64 7.66 9.44 2.28
CA SER A 64 8.30 10.76 2.35
C SER A 64 8.18 11.52 1.04
N ASP A 65 8.50 12.82 1.08
CA ASP A 65 8.42 13.72 -0.08
C ASP A 65 7.06 13.65 -0.81
N VAL A 66 6.00 13.45 -0.03
CA VAL A 66 4.64 13.18 -0.54
C VAL A 66 4.14 14.40 -1.31
N GLU A 67 3.68 14.14 -2.54
CA GLU A 67 3.06 15.11 -3.42
C GLU A 67 1.53 15.07 -3.30
N SER A 68 0.96 13.88 -3.13
CA SER A 68 -0.48 13.71 -2.94
C SER A 68 -0.79 12.48 -2.09
N VAL A 69 -1.85 12.58 -1.29
CA VAL A 69 -2.51 11.46 -0.60
C VAL A 69 -4.00 11.53 -0.90
N SER A 70 -4.58 10.42 -1.34
CA SER A 70 -6.02 10.23 -1.43
C SER A 70 -6.37 8.98 -0.63
N ILE A 71 -7.39 9.10 0.22
CA ILE A 71 -7.84 8.00 1.08
C ILE A 71 -9.30 7.72 0.74
N TYR A 72 -9.58 6.48 0.38
CA TYR A 72 -10.90 6.01 0.01
C TYR A 72 -11.35 4.95 1.00
N LYS A 73 -12.65 4.88 1.29
CA LYS A 73 -13.23 3.62 1.74
C LYS A 73 -13.03 2.60 0.64
N VAL A 74 -12.74 1.37 1.02
CA VAL A 74 -12.35 0.35 0.06
C VAL A 74 -13.46 0.04 -0.97
N ASP A 75 -14.74 0.11 -0.59
CA ASP A 75 -15.88 -0.10 -1.52
C ASP A 75 -16.16 1.11 -2.41
N ASP A 76 -15.57 2.27 -2.08
CA ASP A 76 -15.71 3.52 -2.85
C ASP A 76 -14.48 3.78 -3.74
N PHE A 77 -13.55 2.82 -3.84
CA PHE A 77 -12.30 3.03 -4.57
C PHE A 77 -12.52 3.00 -6.09
N PRO A 78 -12.31 4.12 -6.81
CA PRO A 78 -12.70 4.23 -8.22
C PRO A 78 -11.86 3.37 -9.18
N TYR A 79 -10.72 2.84 -8.72
CA TYR A 79 -9.79 2.06 -9.53
C TYR A 79 -9.72 0.57 -9.15
N GLU A 80 -10.68 0.06 -8.37
CA GLU A 80 -10.69 -1.35 -7.90
C GLU A 80 -10.55 -2.35 -9.07
N LYS A 81 -11.21 -2.10 -10.21
CA LYS A 81 -11.11 -2.98 -11.39
C LYS A 81 -9.70 -3.09 -11.99
N TYR A 82 -8.79 -2.23 -11.59
CA TYR A 82 -7.41 -2.21 -12.07
C TYR A 82 -6.41 -2.74 -11.05
N THR A 83 -6.79 -2.87 -9.77
CA THR A 83 -5.88 -3.39 -8.73
C THR A 83 -5.54 -4.85 -9.00
N LEU A 84 -4.27 -5.20 -8.86
CA LEU A 84 -3.76 -6.55 -9.05
C LEU A 84 -3.50 -7.24 -7.70
N SER A 85 -3.16 -6.46 -6.67
CA SER A 85 -2.93 -6.92 -5.31
C SER A 85 -3.38 -5.87 -4.30
N SER A 86 -3.07 -6.09 -3.01
CA SER A 86 -3.30 -5.08 -1.97
C SER A 86 -2.14 -4.08 -1.85
N PHE A 87 -1.08 -4.24 -2.62
CA PHE A 87 0.07 -3.34 -2.65
C PHE A 87 0.61 -3.21 -4.06
N ASP A 88 0.17 -2.16 -4.75
CA ASP A 88 0.39 -1.97 -6.18
C ASP A 88 1.09 -0.63 -6.48
N GLU A 89 1.94 -0.62 -7.52
CA GLU A 89 2.52 0.58 -8.13
C GLU A 89 1.75 0.92 -9.41
N VAL A 90 1.39 2.19 -9.60
CA VAL A 90 0.85 2.71 -10.85
C VAL A 90 2.03 3.26 -11.68
N GLU A 91 2.36 2.59 -12.78
CA GLU A 91 3.43 3.02 -13.68
C GLU A 91 3.14 4.42 -14.25
N GLY A 92 4.16 5.27 -14.25
CA GLY A 92 4.05 6.63 -14.76
C GLY A 92 5.35 7.41 -14.58
N GLU A 93 5.39 8.59 -15.19
CA GLU A 93 6.49 9.54 -15.01
C GLU A 93 6.18 10.47 -13.82
N TYR A 94 6.86 10.26 -12.70
CA TYR A 94 6.75 11.11 -11.51
C TYR A 94 8.06 11.86 -11.25
N LYS A 95 7.96 13.06 -10.67
CA LYS A 95 9.12 13.90 -10.38
C LYS A 95 9.98 13.26 -9.28
N LYS A 96 11.30 13.50 -9.34
CA LYS A 96 12.25 13.21 -8.24
C LYS A 96 12.22 11.75 -7.74
N ASN A 97 12.08 10.79 -8.65
CA ASN A 97 12.03 9.34 -8.37
C ASN A 97 10.84 8.88 -7.51
N ARG A 98 9.79 9.72 -7.38
CA ARG A 98 8.55 9.34 -6.70
C ARG A 98 7.86 8.20 -7.44
N LYS A 99 6.95 7.54 -6.72
CA LYS A 99 6.06 6.52 -7.24
C LYS A 99 4.64 6.84 -6.81
N ARG A 100 3.67 6.41 -7.62
CA ARG A 100 2.27 6.30 -7.17
C ARG A 100 2.03 4.89 -6.69
N VAL A 101 1.64 4.76 -5.44
CA VAL A 101 1.37 3.49 -4.78
C VAL A 101 -0.07 3.46 -4.33
N MET A 102 -0.75 2.34 -4.61
CA MET A 102 -2.05 1.99 -4.07
C MET A 102 -1.85 0.91 -3.00
N LEU A 103 -2.17 1.26 -1.75
CA LEU A 103 -2.14 0.35 -0.61
C LEU A 103 -3.56 0.10 -0.13
N SER A 104 -4.07 -1.09 -0.43
CA SER A 104 -5.37 -1.55 0.02
C SER A 104 -5.24 -2.26 1.36
N THR A 105 -6.02 -1.81 2.32
CA THR A 105 -6.18 -2.42 3.64
C THR A 105 -7.60 -2.98 3.76
N TYR A 106 -7.93 -3.58 4.90
CA TYR A 106 -9.26 -4.11 5.16
C TYR A 106 -10.39 -3.08 4.89
N ASP A 107 -10.22 -1.86 5.39
CA ASP A 107 -11.26 -0.81 5.35
C ASP A 107 -10.99 0.32 4.34
N HIS A 108 -9.72 0.57 4.00
CA HIS A 108 -9.30 1.76 3.26
C HIS A 108 -8.32 1.45 2.14
N VAL A 109 -8.35 2.25 1.08
CA VAL A 109 -7.31 2.31 0.05
C VAL A 109 -6.59 3.65 0.15
N PHE A 110 -5.28 3.59 0.31
CA PHE A 110 -4.39 4.75 0.24
C PHE A 110 -3.77 4.83 -1.14
N ASP A 111 -4.04 5.91 -1.87
CA ASP A 111 -3.41 6.22 -3.15
C ASP A 111 -2.46 7.40 -2.95
N ILE A 112 -1.15 7.12 -2.99
CA ILE A 112 -0.10 8.03 -2.53
C ILE A 112 0.94 8.23 -3.63
N ILE A 113 1.27 9.49 -3.93
CA ILE A 113 2.42 9.85 -4.77
C ILE A 113 3.53 10.34 -3.85
N GLY A 114 4.63 9.59 -3.77
CA GLY A 114 5.76 9.91 -2.90
C GLY A 114 6.91 8.92 -3.01
N ASN A 115 7.91 9.07 -2.15
CA ASN A 115 8.96 8.08 -1.95
C ASN A 115 8.49 7.09 -0.88
N ILE A 116 8.63 5.80 -1.12
CA ILE A 116 8.15 4.74 -0.20
C ILE A 116 9.31 3.96 0.38
N GLU A 117 9.25 3.71 1.69
CA GLU A 117 10.11 2.80 2.43
C GLU A 117 9.24 1.82 3.22
N LEU A 118 9.59 0.53 3.15
CA LEU A 118 8.98 -0.52 3.96
C LEU A 118 9.88 -0.78 5.16
N LYS A 119 9.33 -0.66 6.37
CA LYS A 119 10.02 -1.08 7.59
C LYS A 119 9.32 -2.30 8.16
N TYR A 120 10.14 -3.18 8.71
CA TYR A 120 9.69 -4.41 9.30
C TYR A 120 10.24 -4.48 10.71
N ASP A 121 9.40 -4.96 11.63
CA ASP A 121 9.85 -5.42 12.94
C ASP A 121 10.66 -6.74 12.81
#